data_AF-A0A8J2NSI2-F1
#
_entry.id   AF-A0A8J2NSI2-F1
#
_cell.length_a   1.000
_cell.length_b   1.000
_cell.length_c   1.000
_cell.angle_alpha   90.00
_cell.angle_beta   90.00
_cell.angle_gamma   90.00
#
_symmetry.space_group_name_H-M   'P 1'
#
loop_
_entity.id
_entity.type
_entity.pdbx_description
1 polymer ?
#
loop_
_entity_poly.entity_id
_entity_poly.type
_entity_poly.pdbx_seq_one_letter_code
_entity_poly.pdbx_strand_id
1 'polypeptide(L)'
;MTDAVEIQSMELRPTHATCVAKISQLVTTVEHQRKEILRLHSVIHGMKIKERKTKSASKAAVVLPKLLSDAQRKILMGSKRVNWSIEDITSALSIRKNQSIGNFFEIINNGFDILNSRIPLDIKQRLKSRFGMCLDNQTLSLDKLKTLKETSKFRTTKGNSKTALLPCQIGFLISIKSLMGMYEELNRHFNITYVLSARLNQDCLENFFSRVRCFGGPNSNPTASEFSRN
;
A
#
# COMPACT_ATOMS: atom_id res chain seq x y z
N MET A 1 84.60 40.52 36.34
CA MET A 1 83.53 41.55 36.37
C MET A 1 82.24 40.87 35.97
N THR A 2 81.25 41.02 36.85
CA THR A 2 79.80 41.12 36.59
C THR A 2 79.06 39.92 35.98
N ASP A 3 77.92 39.45 36.46
CA ASP A 3 77.11 39.81 37.61
C ASP A 3 76.14 38.67 37.88
N ALA A 4 75.62 38.63 39.10
CA ALA A 4 74.49 37.81 39.50
C ALA A 4 73.26 38.12 38.62
N VAL A 5 72.56 37.08 38.16
CA VAL A 5 71.11 37.17 37.94
C VAL A 5 70.48 35.90 38.51
N GLU A 6 70.04 36.06 39.74
CA GLU A 6 69.04 35.25 40.41
C GLU A 6 67.73 35.34 39.61
N ILE A 7 67.30 34.23 38.99
CA ILE A 7 65.94 34.08 38.46
C ILE A 7 65.26 32.97 39.26
N GLN A 8 64.37 33.42 40.16
CA GLN A 8 63.39 32.62 40.86
C GLN A 8 62.48 31.85 39.90
N SER A 9 61.97 30.73 40.41
CA SER A 9 60.77 29.99 39.97
C SER A 9 60.87 29.17 38.67
N MET A 10 61.26 27.90 38.82
CA MET A 10 60.80 26.85 37.89
C MET A 10 60.09 25.76 38.69
N GLU A 11 58.79 25.68 38.45
CA GLU A 11 57.80 24.85 39.13
C GLU A 11 58.25 23.40 39.31
N LEU A 12 58.07 22.86 40.52
CA LEU A 12 58.23 21.43 40.79
C LEU A 12 57.40 20.64 39.78
N ARG A 13 58.07 19.87 38.91
CA ARG A 13 57.38 18.91 38.05
C ARG A 13 56.57 17.97 38.94
N PRO A 14 55.25 17.83 38.71
CA PRO A 14 54.43 16.93 39.51
C PRO A 14 55.03 15.54 39.43
N THR A 15 55.23 14.90 40.58
CA THR A 15 55.73 13.52 40.60
C THR A 15 54.73 12.63 39.88
N HIS A 16 55.21 11.56 39.26
CA HIS A 16 54.38 10.63 38.48
C HIS A 16 53.10 10.19 39.23
N ALA A 17 53.19 10.05 40.55
CA ALA A 17 52.06 9.76 41.43
C ALA A 17 50.94 10.83 41.40
N THR A 18 51.29 12.12 41.38
CA THR A 18 50.31 13.22 41.33
C THR A 18 49.58 13.29 39.99
N CYS A 19 50.29 13.01 38.88
CA CYS A 19 49.67 12.91 37.55
C CYS A 19 48.70 11.72 37.46
N VAL A 20 49.08 10.56 37.97
CA VAL A 20 48.21 9.37 38.01
C VAL A 20 46.96 9.63 38.85
N ALA A 21 47.09 10.29 40.00
CA ALA A 21 45.94 10.65 40.84
C ALA A 21 44.95 11.59 40.13
N LYS A 22 45.45 12.63 39.44
CA LYS A 22 44.62 13.55 38.64
C LYS A 22 43.92 12.84 37.48
N ILE A 23 44.61 11.95 36.77
CA ILE A 23 44.02 11.15 35.68
C ILE A 23 42.90 10.26 36.25
N SER A 24 43.14 9.60 37.38
CA SER A 24 42.15 8.74 38.01
C SER A 24 40.91 9.53 38.44
N GLN A 25 41.08 10.76 38.94
CA GLN A 25 39.99 11.66 39.32
C GLN A 25 39.22 12.21 38.11
N LEU A 26 39.90 12.47 36.99
CA LEU A 26 39.26 12.86 35.73
C LEU A 26 38.43 11.71 35.14
N VAL A 27 38.96 10.49 35.17
CA VAL A 27 38.24 9.29 34.71
C VAL A 27 36.95 9.07 35.51
N THR A 28 36.99 9.20 36.84
CA THR A 28 35.78 9.07 37.66
C THR A 28 34.76 10.17 37.39
N THR A 29 35.22 11.40 37.13
CA THR A 29 34.36 12.54 36.77
C THR A 29 33.68 12.32 35.41
N VAL A 30 34.42 11.83 34.41
CA VAL A 30 33.89 11.52 33.07
C VAL A 30 32.85 10.39 33.14
N GLU A 31 33.12 9.33 33.91
CA GLU A 31 32.16 8.25 34.11
C GLU A 31 30.88 8.71 34.82
N HIS A 32 31.00 9.64 35.79
CA HIS A 32 29.86 10.25 36.44
C HIS A 32 29.01 11.08 35.45
N GLN A 33 29.65 11.94 34.65
CA GLN A 33 28.97 12.73 33.62
C GLN A 33 28.27 11.86 32.58
N ARG A 34 28.90 10.75 32.17
CA ARG A 34 28.32 9.79 31.21
C ARG A 34 27.02 9.17 31.74
N LYS A 35 26.98 8.77 33.02
CA LYS A 35 25.77 8.24 33.67
C LYS A 35 24.65 9.28 33.69
N GLU A 36 24.99 10.55 33.93
CA GLU A 36 23.99 11.61 34.01
C GLU A 36 23.42 11.99 32.64
N ILE A 37 24.25 11.95 31.58
CA ILE A 37 23.77 12.07 30.19
C ILE A 37 22.77 10.97 29.85
N LEU A 38 23.05 9.71 30.23
CA LEU A 38 22.14 8.59 29.98
C LEU A 38 20.81 8.76 30.71
N ARG A 39 20.83 9.25 31.95
CA ARG A 39 19.62 9.56 32.72
C ARG A 39 18.80 10.65 32.05
N LEU A 40 19.43 11.75 31.63
CA LEU A 40 18.76 12.85 30.93
C LEU A 40 18.15 12.38 29.60
N HIS A 41 18.84 11.51 28.86
CA HIS A 41 18.31 10.90 27.65
C HIS A 41 17.02 10.10 27.90
N SER A 42 16.98 9.31 28.98
CA SER A 42 15.79 8.56 29.40
C SER A 42 14.62 9.49 29.75
N VAL A 43 14.89 10.58 30.48
CA VAL A 43 13.87 11.58 30.86
C VAL A 43 13.30 12.27 29.62
N ILE A 44 14.15 12.74 28.70
CA ILE A 44 13.72 13.38 27.44
C ILE A 44 12.88 12.42 26.60
N HIS A 45 13.27 11.15 26.53
CA HIS A 45 12.50 10.13 25.80
C HIS A 45 11.12 9.92 26.43
N GLY A 46 11.05 9.80 27.76
CA GLY A 46 9.79 9.71 28.50
C GLY A 46 8.88 10.92 28.30
N MET A 47 9.44 12.13 28.31
CA MET A 47 8.71 13.38 28.04
C MET A 47 8.15 13.43 26.62
N LYS A 48 8.94 13.06 25.60
CA LYS A 48 8.49 12.97 24.20
C LYS A 48 7.36 11.95 24.01
N ILE A 49 7.42 10.81 24.69
CA ILE A 49 6.34 9.81 24.65
C ILE A 49 5.06 10.38 25.28
N LYS A 50 5.18 11.03 26.44
CA LYS A 50 4.03 11.63 27.14
C LYS A 50 3.38 12.74 26.30
N GLU A 51 4.18 13.59 25.67
CA GLU A 51 3.71 14.66 24.78
C GLU A 51 3.04 14.12 23.50
N ARG A 52 3.55 13.02 22.91
CA ARG A 52 2.90 12.34 21.79
C ARG A 52 1.55 11.73 22.18
N LYS A 53 1.45 11.11 23.36
CA LYS A 53 0.19 10.55 23.88
C LYS A 53 -0.84 11.64 24.14
N THR A 54 -0.46 12.77 24.73
CA THR A 54 -1.39 13.89 24.98
C THR A 54 -1.85 14.56 23.69
N LYS A 55 -0.94 14.79 22.72
CA LYS A 55 -1.31 15.32 21.39
C LYS A 55 -2.19 14.36 20.58
N SER A 56 -1.96 13.05 20.69
CA SER A 56 -2.80 12.04 20.02
C SER A 56 -4.19 11.97 20.66
N ALA A 57 -4.28 12.06 21.99
CA ALA A 57 -5.55 12.09 22.71
C ALA A 57 -6.36 13.37 22.43
N SER A 58 -5.72 14.54 22.37
CA SER A 58 -6.42 15.80 22.06
C SER A 58 -6.92 15.83 20.61
N LYS A 59 -6.15 15.31 19.65
CA LYS A 59 -6.61 15.15 18.26
C LYS A 59 -7.78 14.17 18.16
N ALA A 60 -7.72 13.03 18.83
CA ALA A 60 -8.83 12.08 18.85
C ALA A 60 -10.11 12.71 19.45
N ALA A 61 -10.00 13.46 20.55
CA ALA A 61 -11.12 14.14 21.19
C ALA A 61 -11.81 15.19 20.30
N VAL A 62 -11.08 15.82 19.38
CA VAL A 62 -11.62 16.81 18.42
C VAL A 62 -12.18 16.16 17.16
N VAL A 63 -11.61 15.03 16.73
CA VAL A 63 -11.95 14.35 15.48
C VAL A 63 -13.13 13.38 15.64
N LEU A 64 -13.18 12.64 16.76
CA LEU A 64 -14.25 11.68 17.02
C LEU A 64 -15.63 12.34 16.98
N PRO A 65 -15.83 13.59 17.44
CA PRO A 65 -17.10 14.26 17.31
C PRO A 65 -17.57 14.63 15.91
N LYS A 66 -16.63 14.72 14.97
CA LYS A 66 -16.90 15.10 13.57
C LYS A 66 -17.06 13.88 12.65
N LEU A 67 -16.60 12.69 13.09
CA LEU A 67 -16.61 11.46 12.31
C LEU A 67 -17.57 10.40 12.82
N LEU A 68 -17.89 10.41 14.11
CA LEU A 68 -18.75 9.41 14.73
C LEU A 68 -19.98 10.06 15.35
N SER A 69 -21.11 9.38 15.20
CA SER A 69 -22.33 9.81 15.87
C SER A 69 -22.27 9.60 17.37
N ASP A 70 -23.19 10.24 18.10
CA ASP A 70 -23.24 10.15 19.56
C ASP A 70 -23.48 8.72 20.05
N ALA A 71 -24.23 7.91 19.30
CA ALA A 71 -24.40 6.49 19.60
C ALA A 71 -23.08 5.72 19.46
N GLN A 72 -22.34 5.92 18.36
CA GLN A 72 -21.04 5.28 18.12
C GLN A 72 -20.01 5.67 19.19
N ARG A 73 -20.03 6.93 19.65
CA ARG A 73 -19.20 7.39 20.76
C ARG A 73 -19.57 6.73 22.08
N LYS A 74 -20.86 6.60 22.40
CA LYS A 74 -21.31 5.91 23.63
C LYS A 74 -20.90 4.43 23.65
N ILE A 75 -20.91 3.76 22.50
CA ILE A 75 -20.41 2.38 22.35
C ILE A 75 -18.90 2.33 22.57
N LEU A 76 -18.14 3.19 21.91
CA LEU A 76 -16.68 3.28 22.05
C LEU A 76 -16.27 3.57 23.51
N MET A 77 -17.09 4.33 24.23
CA MET A 77 -16.92 4.66 25.65
C MET A 77 -17.48 3.58 26.61
N GLY A 78 -17.88 2.41 26.11
CA GLY A 78 -18.24 1.24 26.92
C GLY A 78 -19.68 1.22 27.45
N SER A 79 -20.59 2.05 26.92
CA SER A 79 -22.00 2.01 27.31
C SER A 79 -22.67 0.73 26.81
N LYS A 80 -23.27 -0.05 27.72
CA LYS A 80 -23.93 -1.34 27.41
C LYS A 80 -25.30 -1.21 26.74
N ARG A 81 -25.95 -0.05 26.82
CA ARG A 81 -27.21 0.25 26.14
C ARG A 81 -27.10 1.59 25.43
N VAL A 82 -27.38 1.59 24.14
CA VAL A 82 -27.32 2.78 23.30
C VAL A 82 -28.60 2.82 22.47
N ASN A 83 -29.33 3.92 22.58
CA ASN A 83 -30.45 4.21 21.70
C ASN A 83 -29.89 4.77 20.40
N TRP A 84 -30.09 4.05 19.31
CA TRP A 84 -29.68 4.46 17.98
C TRP A 84 -30.66 5.48 17.43
N SER A 85 -30.17 6.63 16.98
CA SER A 85 -31.01 7.57 16.25
C SER A 85 -31.37 7.01 14.86
N ILE A 86 -32.44 7.53 14.26
CA ILE A 86 -32.79 7.19 12.86
C ILE A 86 -31.63 7.55 11.92
N GLU A 87 -30.90 8.62 12.21
CA GLU A 87 -29.72 9.07 11.45
C GLU A 87 -28.55 8.08 11.58
N ASP A 88 -28.34 7.49 12.76
CA ASP A 88 -27.32 6.47 12.99
C ASP A 88 -27.62 5.19 12.23
N ILE A 89 -28.88 4.76 12.27
CA ILE A 89 -29.37 3.59 11.56
C ILE A 89 -29.22 3.82 10.05
N THR A 90 -29.65 4.99 9.56
CA THR A 90 -29.55 5.37 8.14
C THR A 90 -28.09 5.47 7.68
N SER A 91 -27.21 6.01 8.51
CA SER A 91 -25.77 6.10 8.25
C SER A 91 -25.12 4.73 8.24
N ALA A 92 -25.44 3.85 9.20
CA ALA A 92 -24.94 2.48 9.24
C ALA A 92 -25.44 1.65 8.04
N LEU A 93 -26.70 1.81 7.64
CA LEU A 93 -27.26 1.22 6.42
C LEU A 93 -26.56 1.77 5.17
N SER A 94 -26.28 3.07 5.12
CA SER A 94 -25.56 3.70 4.01
C SER A 94 -24.11 3.20 3.95
N ILE A 95 -23.40 3.11 5.08
CA ILE A 95 -22.05 2.54 5.17
C ILE A 95 -22.07 1.08 4.73
N ARG A 96 -23.04 0.27 5.18
CA ARG A 96 -23.16 -1.14 4.79
C ARG A 96 -23.44 -1.30 3.29
N LYS A 97 -24.34 -0.48 2.72
CA LYS A 97 -24.57 -0.42 1.28
C LYS A 97 -23.28 0.00 0.55
N ASN A 98 -22.60 1.04 1.02
CA ASN A 98 -21.35 1.55 0.44
C ASN A 98 -20.21 0.52 0.56
N GLN A 99 -20.18 -0.30 1.60
CA GLN A 99 -19.20 -1.37 1.76
C GLN A 99 -19.41 -2.48 0.72
N SER A 100 -20.68 -2.83 0.42
CA SER A 100 -20.97 -3.79 -0.65
C SER A 100 -20.56 -3.28 -2.04
N ILE A 101 -20.74 -1.97 -2.27
CA ILE A 101 -20.31 -1.28 -3.50
C ILE A 101 -18.78 -1.21 -3.57
N GLY A 102 -18.12 -0.85 -2.47
CA GLY A 102 -16.65 -0.82 -2.38
C GLY A 102 -16.02 -2.18 -2.65
N ASN A 103 -16.55 -3.24 -2.04
CA ASN A 103 -16.10 -4.61 -2.29
C ASN A 103 -16.32 -5.04 -3.75
N PHE A 104 -17.43 -4.63 -4.36
CA PHE A 104 -17.66 -4.86 -5.80
C PHE A 104 -16.56 -4.20 -6.65
N PHE A 105 -16.29 -2.91 -6.44
CA PHE A 105 -15.26 -2.20 -7.19
C PHE A 105 -13.87 -2.77 -6.94
N GLU A 106 -13.57 -3.18 -5.72
CA GLU A 106 -12.29 -3.80 -5.37
C GLU A 106 -12.09 -5.14 -6.08
N ILE A 107 -13.11 -6.02 -6.10
CA ILE A 107 -13.04 -7.30 -6.83
C ILE A 107 -12.83 -7.06 -8.33
N ILE A 108 -13.56 -6.11 -8.91
CA ILE A 108 -13.43 -5.76 -10.32
C ILE A 108 -12.04 -5.19 -10.61
N ASN A 109 -11.59 -4.19 -9.84
CA ASN A 109 -10.28 -3.55 -10.00
C ASN A 109 -9.16 -4.59 -9.94
N ASN A 110 -9.15 -5.41 -8.88
CA ASN A 110 -8.11 -6.41 -8.67
C ASN A 110 -8.07 -7.45 -9.79
N GLY A 111 -9.24 -7.91 -10.26
CA GLY A 111 -9.30 -8.84 -11.38
C GLY A 111 -8.81 -8.22 -12.69
N PHE A 112 -9.15 -6.96 -12.97
CA PHE A 112 -8.65 -6.25 -14.15
C PHE A 112 -7.14 -5.98 -14.09
N ASP A 113 -6.63 -5.60 -12.93
CA ASP A 113 -5.20 -5.40 -12.70
C ASP A 113 -4.40 -6.67 -13.00
N ILE A 114 -4.92 -7.84 -12.59
CA ILE A 114 -4.32 -9.15 -12.88
C ILE A 114 -4.43 -9.49 -14.38
N LEU A 115 -5.57 -9.22 -15.02
CA LEU A 115 -5.79 -9.50 -16.44
C LEU A 115 -5.08 -8.52 -17.38
N ASN A 116 -4.50 -7.43 -16.86
CA ASN A 116 -3.79 -6.39 -17.63
C ASN A 116 -2.43 -5.99 -17.01
N SER A 117 -1.73 -6.95 -16.42
CA SER A 117 -0.44 -6.74 -15.77
C SER A 117 0.69 -6.48 -16.80
N ARG A 118 1.50 -5.44 -16.54
CA ARG A 118 2.60 -4.99 -17.42
C ARG A 118 3.99 -5.10 -16.78
N ILE A 119 4.07 -5.10 -15.45
CA ILE A 119 5.30 -4.90 -14.67
C ILE A 119 5.70 -6.20 -13.96
N PRO A 120 7.00 -6.57 -13.86
CA PRO A 120 7.42 -7.83 -13.26
C PRO A 120 6.91 -7.98 -11.83
N LEU A 121 7.22 -7.00 -11.00
CA LEU A 121 6.83 -6.93 -9.61
C LEU A 121 6.49 -5.49 -9.29
N ASP A 122 5.27 -5.26 -8.84
CA ASP A 122 4.89 -3.99 -8.22
C ASP A 122 4.89 -4.18 -6.70
N ILE A 123 5.88 -3.56 -6.05
CA ILE A 123 6.09 -3.63 -4.60
C ILE A 123 4.93 -2.99 -3.84
N LYS A 124 4.27 -1.98 -4.43
CA LYS A 124 3.16 -1.26 -3.81
C LYS A 124 1.83 -1.95 -4.06
N GLN A 125 1.65 -2.54 -5.25
CA GLN A 125 0.40 -3.17 -5.67
C GLN A 125 0.67 -4.58 -6.21
N ARG A 126 0.84 -5.53 -5.30
CA ARG A 126 1.24 -6.90 -5.66
C ARG A 126 0.35 -7.57 -6.71
N LEU A 127 -0.95 -7.25 -6.76
CA LEU A 127 -1.89 -7.80 -7.74
C LEU A 127 -1.70 -7.25 -9.18
N LYS A 128 -1.02 -6.10 -9.35
CA LYS A 128 -0.61 -5.58 -10.66
C LYS A 128 0.66 -6.23 -11.20
N SER A 129 1.33 -7.03 -10.37
CA SER A 129 2.48 -7.82 -10.81
C SER A 129 2.05 -8.86 -11.82
N ARG A 130 3.01 -9.35 -12.60
CA ARG A 130 2.75 -10.41 -13.59
C ARG A 130 2.12 -11.64 -12.97
N PHE A 131 1.26 -12.29 -13.74
CA PHE A 131 0.58 -13.50 -13.29
C PHE A 131 1.61 -14.60 -13.06
N GLY A 132 1.63 -15.19 -11.86
CA GLY A 132 2.64 -16.17 -11.42
C GLY A 132 3.53 -15.67 -10.27
N MET A 133 3.76 -14.34 -10.17
CA MET A 133 4.63 -13.77 -9.13
C MET A 133 4.02 -13.78 -7.72
N CYS A 134 2.69 -13.74 -7.63
CA CYS A 134 1.93 -13.78 -6.39
C CYS A 134 0.73 -14.72 -6.57
N LEU A 135 1.02 -15.93 -7.06
CA LEU A 135 0.03 -16.84 -7.63
C LEU A 135 -1.18 -17.09 -6.72
N ASP A 136 -0.96 -17.33 -5.43
CA ASP A 136 -2.06 -17.61 -4.48
C ASP A 136 -3.03 -16.44 -4.36
N ASN A 137 -2.50 -15.23 -4.17
CA ASN A 137 -3.30 -14.01 -4.04
C ASN A 137 -3.99 -13.64 -5.36
N GLN A 138 -3.30 -13.84 -6.48
CA GLN A 138 -3.84 -13.60 -7.82
C GLN A 138 -4.98 -14.57 -8.13
N THR A 139 -4.77 -15.87 -7.88
CA THR A 139 -5.77 -16.92 -8.09
C THR A 139 -7.00 -16.69 -7.23
N LEU A 140 -6.82 -16.42 -5.93
CA LEU A 140 -7.92 -16.08 -5.03
C LEU A 140 -8.73 -14.85 -5.51
N SER A 141 -8.06 -13.84 -6.05
CA SER A 141 -8.72 -12.64 -6.57
C SER A 141 -9.48 -12.91 -7.87
N LEU A 142 -8.91 -13.74 -8.76
CA LEU A 142 -9.59 -14.18 -9.98
C LEU A 142 -10.80 -15.08 -9.66
N ASP A 143 -10.71 -15.94 -8.65
CA ASP A 143 -11.85 -16.75 -8.19
C ASP A 143 -12.97 -15.88 -7.62
N LYS A 144 -12.65 -14.83 -6.84
CA LYS A 144 -13.64 -13.85 -6.39
C LYS A 144 -14.34 -13.18 -7.57
N LEU A 145 -13.59 -12.77 -8.60
CA LEU A 145 -14.16 -12.16 -9.80
C LEU A 145 -15.03 -13.17 -10.58
N LYS A 146 -14.58 -14.42 -10.71
CA LYS A 146 -15.33 -15.52 -11.34
C LYS A 146 -16.67 -15.73 -10.63
N THR A 147 -16.66 -15.92 -9.31
CA THR A 147 -17.88 -16.08 -8.50
C THR A 147 -18.79 -14.88 -8.63
N LEU A 148 -18.24 -13.65 -8.63
CA LEU A 148 -19.03 -12.43 -8.84
C LEU A 148 -19.74 -12.45 -10.21
N LYS A 149 -19.06 -12.86 -11.29
CA LYS A 149 -19.66 -12.93 -12.63
C LYS A 149 -20.72 -14.01 -12.74
N GLU A 150 -20.50 -15.19 -12.16
CA GLU A 150 -21.45 -16.31 -12.16
C GLU A 150 -22.74 -15.97 -11.36
N THR A 151 -22.58 -15.37 -10.18
CA THR A 151 -23.69 -15.06 -9.25
C THR A 151 -24.45 -13.77 -9.59
N SER A 152 -23.82 -12.86 -10.35
CA SER A 152 -24.47 -11.60 -10.73
C SER A 152 -25.76 -11.82 -11.50
N LYS A 153 -26.82 -11.05 -11.22
CA LYS A 153 -28.17 -11.23 -11.80
C LYS A 153 -28.31 -10.70 -13.24
N PHE A 154 -27.22 -10.27 -13.87
CA PHE A 154 -27.23 -9.88 -15.27
C PHE A 154 -27.50 -11.12 -16.11
N ARG A 155 -28.68 -11.16 -16.74
CA ARG A 155 -29.14 -12.29 -17.54
C ARG A 155 -29.85 -11.77 -18.76
N THR A 156 -29.73 -12.48 -19.87
CA THR A 156 -30.61 -12.25 -21.01
C THR A 156 -32.04 -12.63 -20.63
N THR A 157 -32.99 -11.85 -21.14
CA THR A 157 -34.41 -12.17 -21.07
C THR A 157 -34.82 -12.77 -22.41
N LYS A 158 -35.36 -13.99 -22.39
CA LYS A 158 -36.07 -14.56 -23.54
C LYS A 158 -37.51 -14.86 -23.06
N GLY A 159 -38.45 -13.99 -23.42
CA GLY A 159 -39.80 -13.99 -22.82
C GLY A 159 -39.78 -13.66 -21.32
N ASN A 160 -40.71 -14.23 -20.54
CA ASN A 160 -40.85 -14.00 -19.09
C ASN A 160 -39.79 -14.71 -18.22
N SER A 161 -38.77 -15.36 -18.81
CA SER A 161 -37.74 -16.10 -18.07
C SER A 161 -36.34 -15.55 -18.33
N LYS A 162 -35.55 -15.41 -17.25
CA LYS A 162 -34.13 -15.05 -17.27
C LYS A 162 -33.30 -16.32 -17.50
N THR A 163 -32.71 -16.51 -18.67
CA THR A 163 -32.24 -17.86 -19.05
C THR A 163 -30.74 -18.00 -19.34
N ALA A 164 -29.96 -16.94 -19.60
CA ALA A 164 -28.52 -17.10 -19.86
C ALA A 164 -27.64 -15.94 -19.38
N LEU A 165 -26.35 -16.23 -19.17
CA LEU A 165 -25.29 -15.23 -18.95
C LEU A 165 -25.13 -14.34 -20.20
N LEU A 166 -24.81 -13.07 -19.98
CA LEU A 166 -24.46 -12.15 -21.06
C LEU A 166 -23.12 -12.54 -21.70
N PRO A 167 -22.91 -12.26 -22.99
CA PRO A 167 -21.64 -12.52 -23.67
C PRO A 167 -20.42 -11.94 -22.94
N CYS A 168 -20.54 -10.75 -22.34
CA CYS A 168 -19.44 -10.16 -21.57
C CYS A 168 -19.10 -10.97 -20.30
N GLN A 169 -20.09 -11.54 -19.61
CA GLN A 169 -19.85 -12.39 -18.45
C GLN A 169 -19.14 -13.68 -18.87
N ILE A 170 -19.59 -14.29 -19.97
CA ILE A 170 -18.96 -15.47 -20.55
C ILE A 170 -17.51 -15.15 -20.94
N GLY A 171 -17.28 -14.00 -21.59
CA GLY A 171 -15.94 -13.52 -21.95
C GLY A 171 -15.00 -13.42 -20.75
N PHE A 172 -15.45 -12.82 -19.64
CA PHE A 172 -14.65 -12.79 -18.41
C PHE A 172 -14.31 -14.19 -17.89
N LEU A 173 -15.29 -15.09 -17.85
CA LEU A 173 -15.09 -16.45 -17.35
C LEU A 173 -14.09 -17.23 -18.21
N ILE A 174 -14.16 -17.06 -19.54
CA ILE A 174 -13.20 -17.64 -20.47
C ILE A 174 -11.82 -17.03 -20.23
N SER A 175 -11.68 -15.70 -20.20
CA SER A 175 -10.37 -15.06 -19.99
C SER A 175 -9.69 -15.49 -18.70
N ILE A 176 -10.45 -15.62 -17.60
CA ILE A 176 -9.92 -16.09 -16.30
C ILE A 176 -9.43 -17.53 -16.42
N LYS A 177 -10.27 -18.44 -16.94
CA LYS A 177 -9.91 -19.86 -17.10
C LYS A 177 -8.73 -20.05 -18.04
N SER A 178 -8.73 -19.34 -19.17
CA SER A 178 -7.67 -19.40 -20.16
C SER A 178 -6.34 -18.90 -19.60
N LEU A 179 -6.31 -17.79 -18.86
CA LEU A 179 -5.07 -17.29 -18.25
C LEU A 179 -4.50 -18.31 -17.24
N MET A 180 -5.34 -18.84 -16.35
CA MET A 180 -4.91 -19.80 -15.33
C MET A 180 -4.40 -21.08 -15.96
N GLY A 181 -5.17 -21.68 -16.89
CA GLY A 181 -4.79 -22.91 -17.57
C GLY A 181 -3.57 -22.74 -18.45
N MET A 182 -3.48 -21.64 -19.20
CA MET A 182 -2.31 -21.34 -20.03
C MET A 182 -1.05 -21.18 -19.18
N TYR A 183 -1.12 -20.48 -18.05
CA TYR A 183 0.01 -20.37 -17.14
C TYR A 183 0.44 -21.73 -16.59
N GLU A 184 -0.50 -22.57 -16.17
CA GLU A 184 -0.21 -23.91 -15.66
C GLU A 184 0.50 -24.77 -16.72
N GLU A 185 -0.02 -24.81 -17.95
CA GLU A 185 0.57 -25.57 -19.05
C GLU A 185 1.96 -25.05 -19.43
N LEU A 186 2.13 -23.73 -19.52
CA LEU A 186 3.42 -23.14 -19.86
C LEU A 186 4.45 -23.35 -18.75
N ASN A 187 4.04 -23.24 -17.48
CA ASN A 187 4.92 -23.48 -16.35
C ASN A 187 5.34 -24.96 -16.30
N ARG A 188 4.40 -25.89 -16.53
CA ARG A 188 4.67 -27.33 -16.53
C ARG A 188 5.66 -27.75 -17.63
N HIS A 189 5.52 -27.21 -18.84
CA HIS A 189 6.31 -27.64 -20.00
C HIS A 189 7.58 -26.82 -20.23
N PHE A 190 7.57 -25.53 -19.89
CA PHE A 190 8.65 -24.60 -20.21
C PHE A 190 9.24 -23.90 -18.98
N ASN A 191 8.77 -24.22 -17.77
CA ASN A 191 9.24 -23.64 -16.51
C ASN A 191 9.22 -22.10 -16.50
N ILE A 192 8.17 -21.51 -17.09
CA ILE A 192 8.00 -20.06 -17.09
C ILE A 192 7.67 -19.56 -15.68
N THR A 193 8.33 -18.49 -15.25
CA THR A 193 8.08 -17.92 -13.91
C THR A 193 6.80 -17.08 -13.85
N TYR A 194 6.42 -16.45 -14.96
CA TYR A 194 5.27 -15.55 -15.00
C TYR A 194 4.74 -15.32 -16.42
N VAL A 195 3.53 -14.76 -16.51
CA VAL A 195 2.90 -14.27 -17.75
C VAL A 195 2.57 -12.79 -17.66
N LEU A 196 2.87 -12.07 -18.75
CA LEU A 196 2.44 -10.70 -19.00
C LEU A 196 1.02 -10.69 -19.56
N SER A 197 0.00 -10.60 -18.72
CA SER A 197 -1.40 -10.64 -19.17
C SER A 197 -1.80 -9.46 -20.08
N ALA A 198 -1.14 -8.31 -19.97
CA ALA A 198 -1.32 -7.19 -20.92
C ALA A 198 -0.87 -7.51 -22.35
N ARG A 199 -0.17 -8.62 -22.60
CA ARG A 199 0.18 -9.09 -23.95
C ARG A 199 -0.87 -10.02 -24.55
N LEU A 200 -1.89 -10.38 -23.79
CA LEU A 200 -2.97 -11.29 -24.19
C LEU A 200 -4.23 -10.54 -24.63
N ASN A 201 -4.20 -9.20 -24.63
CA ASN A 201 -5.30 -8.36 -25.06
C ASN A 201 -5.07 -7.80 -26.48
N GLN A 202 -6.10 -7.19 -27.05
CA GLN A 202 -6.05 -6.63 -28.41
C GLN A 202 -5.52 -5.19 -28.45
N ASP A 203 -5.08 -4.61 -27.31
CA ASP A 203 -4.61 -3.23 -27.23
C ASP A 203 -3.49 -2.94 -28.23
N CYS A 204 -2.59 -3.91 -28.46
CA CYS A 204 -1.49 -3.73 -29.42
C CYS A 204 -2.00 -3.52 -30.86
N LEU A 205 -3.05 -4.25 -31.24
CA LEU A 205 -3.68 -4.17 -32.54
C LEU A 205 -4.52 -2.89 -32.65
N GLU A 206 -5.25 -2.51 -31.61
CA GLU A 206 -5.99 -1.24 -31.57
C GLU A 206 -5.06 -0.02 -31.67
N ASN A 207 -3.92 -0.08 -30.99
CA ASN A 207 -2.88 0.95 -31.09
C ASN A 207 -2.29 1.02 -32.51
N PHE A 208 -2.10 -0.13 -33.16
CA PHE A 208 -1.67 -0.18 -34.56
C PHE A 208 -2.70 0.50 -35.47
N PHE A 209 -3.99 0.13 -35.38
CA PHE A 209 -5.03 0.77 -36.20
C PHE A 209 -5.19 2.27 -35.91
N SER A 210 -4.95 2.70 -34.67
CA SER A 210 -4.93 4.12 -34.33
C SER A 210 -3.82 4.85 -35.06
N ARG A 211 -2.61 4.27 -35.11
CA ARG A 211 -1.50 4.84 -35.90
C ARG A 211 -1.81 4.89 -37.39
N VAL A 212 -2.39 3.81 -37.94
CA VAL A 212 -2.80 3.78 -39.36
C VAL A 212 -3.76 4.92 -39.69
N ARG A 213 -4.77 5.15 -38.84
CA ARG A 213 -5.71 6.27 -39.00
C ARG A 213 -5.07 7.65 -38.84
N CYS A 214 -3.95 7.76 -38.12
CA CYS A 214 -3.21 9.02 -38.01
C CYS A 214 -2.40 9.37 -39.27
N PHE A 215 -1.98 8.38 -40.09
CA PHE A 215 -1.20 8.65 -41.30
C PHE A 215 -2.00 9.40 -42.38
N GLY A 216 -3.32 9.22 -42.43
CA GLY A 216 -4.22 9.88 -43.39
C GLY A 216 -4.50 11.37 -43.11
N GLY A 217 -3.88 11.96 -42.07
CA GLY A 217 -4.15 13.34 -41.64
C GLY A 217 -5.63 13.54 -41.30
N PRO A 218 -6.39 14.37 -42.04
CA PRO A 218 -7.83 14.52 -41.82
C PRO A 218 -8.66 13.29 -42.25
N ASN A 219 -8.11 12.38 -43.06
CA ASN A 219 -8.81 11.14 -43.43
C ASN A 219 -8.63 10.06 -42.36
N SER A 220 -9.55 10.04 -41.39
CA SER A 220 -9.56 9.06 -40.29
C SER A 220 -10.13 7.69 -40.66
N ASN A 221 -10.67 7.52 -41.87
CA ASN A 221 -11.29 6.29 -42.36
C ASN A 221 -10.67 5.87 -43.71
N PRO A 222 -9.44 5.34 -43.70
CA PRO A 222 -8.77 4.91 -44.93
C PRO A 222 -9.56 3.79 -45.61
N THR A 223 -9.63 3.85 -46.93
CA THR A 223 -10.13 2.75 -47.77
C THR A 223 -9.18 1.55 -47.72
N ALA A 224 -9.65 0.37 -48.12
CA ALA A 224 -8.82 -0.84 -48.13
C ALA A 224 -7.53 -0.68 -48.97
N SER A 225 -7.59 0.07 -50.08
CA SER A 225 -6.40 0.35 -50.89
C SER A 225 -5.43 1.31 -50.19
N GLU A 226 -5.91 2.27 -49.40
CA GLU A 226 -5.06 3.19 -48.63
C GLU A 226 -4.43 2.49 -47.43
N PHE A 227 -5.17 1.59 -46.79
CA PHE A 227 -4.65 0.74 -45.72
C PHE A 227 -3.50 -0.16 -46.22
N SER A 228 -3.66 -0.77 -47.41
CA SER A 228 -2.65 -1.68 -47.99
C SER A 228 -1.38 -0.97 -48.48
N ARG A 229 -1.45 0.35 -48.74
CA ARG A 229 -0.32 1.14 -49.26
C ARG A 229 0.57 1.75 -48.16
N ASN A 230 0.14 1.70 -46.89
CA ASN A 230 0.89 2.18 -45.73
C ASN A 230 1.62 1.02 -45.04
#